data_AF-J6J5S0-F1
#
_entry.id   AF-J6J5S0-F1
#
_cell.length_a   1.000
_cell.length_b   1.000
_cell.length_c   1.000
_cell.angle_alpha   90.00
_cell.angle_beta   90.00
_cell.angle_gamma   90.00
#
_symmetry.space_group_name_H-M   'P 1'
#
loop_
_entity.id
_entity.type
_entity.pdbx_description
1 polymer ?
#
loop_
_entity_poly.entity_id
_entity_poly.type
_entity_poly.pdbx_seq_one_letter_code
_entity_poly.pdbx_strand_id
1 'polypeptide(L)'
;MPKDDLHKLLFAHSPEAAREIQDYVEWQCRGEEKVLHVEKVASERVLGREHAVWDVHTDKERWWVVTNPTNLYSQTLMPSLDYTLSFHIGSS
;
A
#
# COMPACT_ATOMS: atom_id res chain seq x y z
N MET A 1 -22.22 -3.88 13.24
CA MET A 1 -21.35 -4.22 12.10
C MET A 1 -19.93 -4.39 12.64
N PRO A 2 -19.19 -5.44 12.27
CA PRO A 2 -17.78 -5.60 12.62
C PRO A 2 -16.93 -4.43 12.08
N LYS A 3 -15.85 -4.06 12.79
CA LYS A 3 -14.94 -2.96 12.37
C LYS A 3 -14.26 -3.25 11.03
N ASP A 4 -13.99 -4.51 10.72
CA ASP A 4 -13.30 -4.91 9.48
C ASP A 4 -14.16 -4.65 8.23
N ASP A 5 -15.48 -4.81 8.34
CA ASP A 5 -16.40 -4.50 7.25
C ASP A 5 -16.52 -3.00 7.00
N LEU A 6 -16.31 -2.17 8.04
CA LEU A 6 -16.31 -0.71 7.92
C LEU A 6 -15.08 -0.21 7.17
N HIS A 7 -13.90 -0.77 7.41
CA HIS A 7 -12.68 -0.41 6.68
C HIS A 7 -12.80 -0.71 5.18
N LYS A 8 -13.35 -1.89 4.83
CA LYS A 8 -13.62 -2.27 3.44
C LYS A 8 -14.57 -1.32 2.71
N LEU A 9 -15.55 -0.77 3.42
CA LEU A 9 -16.50 0.21 2.88
C LEU A 9 -15.90 1.62 2.76
N LEU A 10 -15.02 2.02 3.69
CA LEU A 10 -14.38 3.34 3.70
C LEU A 10 -13.24 3.47 2.68
N PHE A 11 -12.57 2.37 2.37
CA PHE A 11 -11.51 2.30 1.36
C PHE A 11 -11.95 1.56 0.10
N ALA A 12 -13.25 1.52 -0.21
CA ALA A 12 -13.73 0.89 -1.43
C ALA A 12 -13.12 1.58 -2.67
N HIS A 13 -12.16 0.90 -3.31
CA HIS A 13 -11.35 1.44 -4.40
C HIS A 13 -11.99 1.33 -5.78
N SER A 14 -11.50 2.19 -6.67
CA SER A 14 -11.57 1.97 -8.10
C SER A 14 -10.68 0.77 -8.47
N PRO A 15 -11.18 -0.22 -9.23
CA PRO A 15 -10.38 -1.35 -9.73
C PRO A 15 -9.11 -0.92 -10.47
N GLU A 16 -9.16 0.27 -11.08
CA GLU A 16 -8.04 0.89 -11.80
C GLU A 16 -6.87 1.22 -10.87
N ALA A 17 -7.13 1.82 -9.70
CA ALA A 17 -6.07 2.17 -8.76
C ALA A 17 -5.39 0.92 -8.19
N ALA A 18 -6.15 -0.12 -7.88
CA ALA A 18 -5.58 -1.39 -7.43
C ALA A 18 -4.67 -2.02 -8.50
N ARG A 19 -5.06 -1.91 -9.78
CA ARG A 19 -4.26 -2.39 -10.90
C ARG A 19 -2.96 -1.58 -11.08
N GLU A 20 -3.01 -0.26 -10.95
CA GLU A 20 -1.79 0.57 -11.00
C GLU A 20 -0.79 0.21 -9.90
N ILE A 21 -1.28 -0.09 -8.69
CA ILE A 21 -0.43 -0.55 -7.59
C ILE A 21 0.13 -1.94 -7.87
N GLN A 22 -0.68 -2.87 -8.38
CA GLN A 22 -0.21 -4.18 -8.81
C GLN A 22 0.93 -4.05 -9.83
N ASP A 23 0.70 -3.31 -10.91
CA ASP A 23 1.67 -3.14 -12.00
C ASP A 23 2.97 -2.50 -11.47
N TYR A 24 2.85 -1.54 -10.54
CA TYR A 24 4.00 -0.92 -9.88
C TYR A 24 4.82 -1.93 -9.05
N VAL A 25 4.17 -2.78 -8.24
CA VAL A 25 4.87 -3.76 -7.40
C VAL A 25 5.59 -4.80 -8.26
N GLU A 26 4.90 -5.37 -9.25
CA GLU A 26 5.52 -6.36 -10.16
C GLU A 26 6.71 -5.75 -10.91
N TRP A 27 6.61 -4.47 -11.34
CA TRP A 27 7.71 -3.74 -11.94
C TRP A 27 8.89 -3.52 -10.98
N GLN A 28 8.63 -3.10 -9.74
CA GLN A 28 9.66 -2.90 -8.72
C GLN A 28 10.39 -4.20 -8.36
N CYS A 29 9.66 -5.31 -8.30
CA CYS A 29 10.22 -6.64 -8.11
C CYS A 29 10.81 -7.24 -9.40
N ARG A 30 10.99 -6.45 -10.47
CA ARG A 30 11.58 -6.86 -11.75
C ARG A 30 10.87 -8.05 -12.41
N GLY A 31 9.59 -8.23 -12.13
CA GLY A 31 8.79 -9.37 -12.60
C GLY A 31 9.11 -10.70 -11.90
N GLU A 32 9.92 -10.69 -10.83
CA GLU A 32 10.27 -11.90 -10.07
C GLU A 32 9.19 -12.31 -9.07
N GLU A 33 8.26 -11.41 -8.74
CA GLU A 33 7.15 -11.63 -7.83
C GLU A 33 5.83 -11.36 -8.55
N LYS A 34 4.83 -12.18 -8.26
CA LYS A 34 3.47 -12.03 -8.78
C LYS A 34 2.55 -11.55 -7.68
N VAL A 35 1.79 -10.49 -7.94
CA VAL A 35 0.81 -9.98 -6.98
C VAL A 35 -0.40 -10.92 -6.93
N LEU A 36 -0.77 -11.31 -5.71
CA LEU A 36 -1.92 -12.18 -5.42
C LEU A 36 -3.08 -11.41 -4.81
N HIS A 37 -2.77 -10.36 -4.03
CA HIS A 37 -3.76 -9.54 -3.35
C HIS A 37 -3.29 -8.09 -3.18
N VAL A 38 -4.19 -7.14 -3.35
CA VAL A 38 -3.98 -5.70 -3.17
C VAL A 38 -5.17 -5.11 -2.44
N GLU A 39 -4.94 -4.46 -1.31
CA GLU A 39 -5.96 -3.78 -0.51
C GLU A 39 -5.43 -2.43 -0.02
N LYS A 40 -6.18 -1.33 -0.18
CA LYS A 40 -5.83 -0.09 0.52
C LYS A 40 -6.29 -0.20 1.96
N VAL A 41 -5.37 0.04 2.87
CA VAL A 41 -5.60 -0.10 4.31
C VAL A 41 -5.64 1.25 5.03
N ALA A 42 -5.11 2.31 4.43
CA ALA A 42 -5.14 3.65 5.01
C ALA A 42 -5.07 4.75 3.94
N SER A 43 -5.53 5.95 4.30
CA SER A 43 -5.28 7.19 3.56
C SER A 43 -5.05 8.34 4.52
N GLU A 44 -3.97 9.08 4.36
CA GLU A 44 -3.69 10.28 5.16
C GLU A 44 -3.40 11.50 4.31
N ARG A 45 -3.99 12.64 4.68
CA ARG A 45 -3.75 13.92 4.00
C ARG A 45 -2.73 14.75 4.76
N VAL A 46 -1.55 14.92 4.19
CA VAL A 46 -0.44 15.67 4.77
C VAL A 46 -0.04 16.79 3.83
N LEU A 47 -0.01 18.03 4.33
CA LEU A 47 0.31 19.25 3.55
C LEU A 47 -0.47 19.35 2.22
N GLY A 48 -1.73 18.90 2.23
CA GLY A 48 -2.62 18.95 1.07
C GLY A 48 -2.47 17.81 0.06
N ARG A 49 -1.54 16.87 0.29
CA ARG A 49 -1.35 15.65 -0.51
C ARG A 49 -1.92 14.45 0.20
N GLU A 50 -2.62 13.60 -0.53
CA GLU A 50 -3.14 12.33 0.00
C GLU A 50 -2.07 11.23 -0.16
N HIS A 51 -1.74 10.54 0.91
CA HIS A 51 -0.87 9.37 0.92
C HIS A 51 -1.75 8.15 1.18
N ALA A 52 -2.02 7.39 0.12
CA ALA A 52 -2.68 6.10 0.22
C ALA A 52 -1.65 5.05 0.62
N VAL A 53 -2.02 4.18 1.55
CA VAL A 53 -1.21 3.01 1.90
C VAL A 53 -1.94 1.73 1.53
N TRP A 54 -1.23 0.89 0.78
CA TRP A 54 -1.71 -0.38 0.28
C TRP A 54 -0.93 -1.53 0.89
N ASP A 55 -1.67 -2.56 1.27
CA ASP A 55 -1.17 -3.86 1.66
C ASP A 55 -1.16 -4.78 0.43
N VAL A 56 0.03 -5.20 0.02
CA VAL A 56 0.21 -6.02 -1.18
C VAL A 56 0.85 -7.35 -0.80
N HIS A 57 0.19 -8.43 -1.16
CA HIS A 57 0.71 -9.78 -1.00
C HIS A 57 1.15 -10.30 -2.36
N THR A 58 2.39 -10.79 -2.43
CA THR A 58 2.89 -11.51 -3.59
C THR A 58 2.96 -13.01 -3.29
N ASP A 59 3.43 -13.78 -4.26
CA ASP A 59 3.77 -15.19 -4.08
C ASP A 59 5.02 -15.44 -3.23
N LYS A 60 5.75 -14.39 -2.83
CA LYS A 60 6.98 -14.50 -2.02
C LYS A 60 6.94 -13.70 -0.73
N GLU A 61 6.49 -12.46 -0.80
CA GLU A 61 6.63 -11.47 0.28
C GLU A 61 5.35 -10.65 0.45
N ARG A 62 5.38 -9.76 1.45
CA ARG A 62 4.32 -8.79 1.71
C ARG A 62 4.92 -7.39 1.78
N TRP A 63 4.23 -6.45 1.16
CA TRP A 63 4.72 -5.09 0.97
C TRP A 63 3.72 -4.06 1.45
N TRP A 64 4.24 -2.97 2.03
CA TRP A 64 3.52 -1.71 2.09
C TRP A 64 3.85 -0.90 0.84
N VAL A 65 2.83 -0.41 0.14
CA VAL A 65 2.98 0.59 -0.92
C VAL A 65 2.38 1.90 -0.44
N VAL A 66 3.19 2.95 -0.34
CA VAL A 66 2.73 4.30 0.04
C VAL A 66 2.81 5.20 -1.17
N THR A 67 1.76 5.95 -1.49
CA THR A 67 1.70 6.84 -2.67
C THR A 67 2.10 8.29 -2.36
N ASN A 68 2.46 9.03 -3.42
CA ASN A 68 2.79 10.46 -3.44
C ASN A 68 4.08 10.89 -2.69
N PRO A 69 5.26 10.38 -3.10
CA PRO A 69 5.55 9.52 -4.27
C PRO A 69 5.27 8.04 -4.00
N THR A 70 5.13 7.22 -5.05
CA THR A 70 4.88 5.79 -4.86
C THR A 70 6.17 5.05 -4.50
N ASN A 71 6.23 4.45 -3.31
CA ASN A 71 7.37 3.68 -2.80
C ASN A 71 6.93 2.32 -2.23
N LEU A 72 7.85 1.36 -2.25
CA LEU A 72 7.66 -0.02 -1.79
C LEU A 72 8.48 -0.30 -0.52
N TYR A 73 7.86 -0.86 0.52
CA TYR A 73 8.52 -1.19 1.79
C TYR A 73 8.22 -2.63 2.22
N SER A 74 9.26 -3.40 2.54
CA SER A 74 9.09 -4.79 3.01
C SER A 74 8.44 -4.81 4.38
N GLN A 75 7.36 -5.57 4.56
CA GLN A 75 6.75 -5.72 5.89
C GLN A 75 7.63 -6.52 6.85
N THR A 76 8.52 -7.37 6.34
CA THR A 76 9.51 -8.10 7.14
C THR A 76 10.50 -7.13 7.80
N LEU A 77 10.91 -6.08 7.08
CA LEU A 77 11.82 -5.05 7.60
C LEU A 77 11.07 -3.90 8.31
N MET A 78 9.85 -3.61 7.87
CA MET A 78 9.00 -2.52 8.37
C MET A 78 7.61 -3.07 8.77
N PRO A 79 7.50 -3.80 9.89
CA PRO A 79 6.27 -4.51 10.26
C PRO A 79 5.13 -3.59 10.73
N SER A 80 5.45 -2.36 11.12
CA SER A 80 4.46 -1.37 11.56
C SER A 80 4.07 -0.44 10.41
N LEU A 81 2.78 -0.39 10.12
CA LEU A 81 2.18 0.54 9.16
C LEU A 81 2.46 2.00 9.56
N ASP A 82 2.17 2.36 10.81
CA ASP A 82 2.34 3.73 11.32
C ASP A 82 3.80 4.21 11.24
N TYR A 83 4.74 3.32 11.58
CA TYR A 83 6.17 3.60 11.44
C TYR A 83 6.55 3.78 9.97
N THR A 84 6.06 2.92 9.08
CA THR A 84 6.34 2.99 7.64
C THR A 84 5.83 4.30 7.05
N LEU A 85 4.60 4.69 7.38
CA LEU A 85 4.01 5.93 6.90
C LEU A 85 4.76 7.15 7.43
N SER A 86 5.11 7.16 8.72
CA SER A 86 5.90 8.23 9.33
C SER A 86 7.28 8.38 8.68
N PHE A 87 7.96 7.25 8.42
CA PHE A 87 9.24 7.24 7.72
C PHE A 87 9.10 7.78 6.28
N HIS A 88 8.11 7.30 5.54
CA HIS A 88 7.83 7.74 4.17
C HIS A 88 7.62 9.26 4.10
N ILE A 89 6.72 9.79 4.93
CA ILE A 89 6.43 11.23 4.99
C ILE A 89 7.66 12.03 5.39
N GLY A 90 8.42 11.58 6.38
CA GLY A 90 9.64 12.26 6.82
C GLY A 90 10.78 12.24 5.78
N SER A 91 10.76 11.28 4.85
CA SER A 91 11.77 11.13 3.79
C SER A 91 11.39 11.75 2.45
N SER A 92 10.15 12.24 2.29
CA SER A 92 9.56 12.70 1.02
C SER A 92 9.53 14.22 0.86
#